data_AF-A0A661EAT9-F1
#
_entry.id   AF-A0A661EAT9-F1
#
_cell.length_a   1.000
_cell.length_b   1.000
_cell.length_c   1.000
_cell.angle_alpha   90.00
_cell.angle_beta   90.00
_cell.angle_gamma   90.00
#
_symmetry.space_group_name_H-M   'P 1'
#
loop_
_entity.id
_entity.type
_entity.pdbx_description
1 polymer ?
#
loop_
_entity_poly.entity_id
_entity_poly.type
_entity_poly.pdbx_seq_one_letter_code
_entity_poly.pdbx_strand_id
1 'polypeptide(L)'
;MYNLIKIGSSHGIRIPKPFINAAKLQNSNLEFEVVNNGLLVKPNRNKTREGWAENISQVLSENKNNKDDGLLNDMLDDSDLQDFKW
;
A
#
# COMPACT_ATOMS: atom_id res chain seq x y z
N MET A 1 -23.02 -19.16 -15.58
CA MET A 1 -22.34 -18.45 -16.70
C MET A 1 -22.72 -16.98 -16.61
N TYR A 2 -21.76 -16.06 -16.75
CA TYR A 2 -22.01 -14.61 -16.74
C TYR A 2 -21.84 -14.07 -18.16
N ASN A 3 -22.67 -13.11 -18.55
CA ASN A 3 -22.64 -12.50 -19.88
C ASN A 3 -22.23 -11.04 -19.80
N LEU A 4 -21.60 -10.54 -20.85
CA LEU A 4 -21.36 -9.11 -21.04
C LEU A 4 -22.68 -8.41 -21.34
N ILE A 5 -22.89 -7.28 -20.67
CA ILE A 5 -24.05 -6.42 -20.85
C ILE A 5 -23.56 -5.12 -21.44
N LYS A 6 -24.12 -4.69 -22.57
CA LYS A 6 -23.79 -3.41 -23.19
C LYS A 6 -24.35 -2.26 -22.35
N ILE A 7 -23.51 -1.28 -22.04
CA ILE A 7 -23.85 -0.05 -21.33
C ILE A 7 -23.33 1.12 -22.18
N GLY A 8 -24.15 1.60 -23.11
CA GLY A 8 -23.73 2.61 -24.09
C GLY A 8 -22.60 2.10 -25.00
N SER A 9 -21.46 2.78 -25.01
CA SER A 9 -20.23 2.36 -25.70
C SER A 9 -19.36 1.38 -24.88
N SER A 10 -19.75 1.08 -23.63
CA SER A 10 -19.02 0.21 -22.71
C SER A 10 -19.71 -1.14 -22.49
N HIS A 11 -19.05 -2.05 -21.77
CA HIS A 11 -19.62 -3.33 -21.36
C HIS A 11 -19.44 -3.54 -19.86
N GLY A 12 -20.44 -4.15 -19.22
CA GLY A 12 -20.41 -4.54 -17.81
C GLY A 12 -20.59 -6.05 -17.63
N ILE A 13 -20.17 -6.55 -16.46
CA ILE A 13 -20.41 -7.92 -16.00
C ILE A 13 -21.12 -7.83 -14.64
N ARG A 14 -22.14 -8.66 -14.40
CA ARG A 14 -22.79 -8.75 -13.09
C ARG A 14 -21.94 -9.62 -12.17
N ILE A 15 -21.40 -9.03 -11.10
CA ILE A 15 -20.64 -9.72 -10.06
C ILE A 15 -21.56 -9.90 -8.83
N PRO A 16 -21.86 -11.14 -8.40
CA PRO A 16 -22.66 -11.36 -7.20
C PRO A 16 -22.00 -10.81 -5.94
N LYS A 17 -22.82 -10.33 -4.98
CA LYS A 17 -22.36 -9.80 -3.69
C LYS A 17 -21.34 -10.68 -2.95
N PRO A 18 -21.47 -12.02 -2.90
CA PRO A 18 -20.48 -12.88 -2.25
C PRO A 18 -19.06 -12.70 -2.81
N PHE A 19 -18.90 -12.53 -4.13
CA PHE A 19 -17.59 -12.34 -4.75
C PHE A 19 -17.04 -10.93 -4.51
N ILE A 20 -17.90 -9.90 -4.53
CA ILE A 20 -17.51 -8.53 -4.17
C ILE A 20 -16.97 -8.52 -2.73
N ASN A 21 -17.64 -9.23 -1.82
CA ASN A 21 -17.23 -9.31 -0.43
C ASN A 21 -15.92 -10.10 -0.23
N ALA A 22 -15.81 -11.27 -0.85
CA ALA A 22 -14.61 -12.10 -0.76
C ALA A 22 -13.37 -11.40 -1.32
N ALA A 23 -13.51 -10.70 -2.45
CA ALA A 23 -12.43 -9.95 -3.09
C ALA A 23 -12.23 -8.54 -2.49
N LYS A 24 -13.00 -8.16 -1.46
CA LYS A 24 -12.91 -6.86 -0.76
C LYS A 24 -12.97 -5.68 -1.75
N LEU A 25 -13.90 -5.76 -2.70
CA LEU A 25 -14.09 -4.77 -3.76
C LEU A 25 -15.04 -3.62 -3.34
N GLN A 26 -15.71 -3.74 -2.19
CA GLN A 26 -16.66 -2.72 -1.74
C GLN A 26 -15.95 -1.38 -1.47
N ASN A 27 -16.60 -0.29 -1.86
CA ASN A 27 -16.17 1.09 -1.57
C ASN A 27 -14.72 1.40 -1.97
N SER A 28 -14.19 0.70 -2.99
CA SER A 28 -12.83 0.85 -3.48
C SER A 28 -12.82 1.22 -4.96
N ASN A 29 -11.88 2.05 -5.37
CA ASN A 29 -11.58 2.20 -6.80
C ASN A 29 -11.01 0.88 -7.31
N LEU A 30 -11.43 0.43 -8.48
CA LEU A 30 -10.99 -0.83 -9.06
C LEU A 30 -9.99 -0.59 -10.18
N GLU A 31 -8.99 -1.44 -10.26
CA GLU A 31 -8.04 -1.48 -11.37
C GLU A 31 -8.22 -2.78 -12.16
N PHE A 32 -8.04 -2.66 -13.46
CA PHE A 32 -8.15 -3.75 -14.42
C PHE A 32 -6.78 -4.04 -15.02
N GLU A 33 -6.37 -5.30 -15.00
CA GLU A 33 -5.10 -5.75 -15.56
C GLU A 33 -5.34 -6.96 -16.47
N VAL A 34 -4.78 -6.93 -17.68
CA VAL A 34 -4.87 -8.05 -18.63
C VAL A 34 -3.79 -9.06 -18.30
N VAL A 35 -4.20 -10.30 -18.05
CA VAL A 35 -3.31 -11.44 -17.79
C VAL A 35 -3.55 -12.52 -18.84
N ASN A 36 -2.63 -13.49 -18.96
CA ASN A 36 -2.66 -14.51 -20.02
C ASN A 36 -4.02 -15.19 -20.22
N ASN A 37 -4.78 -15.40 -19.15
CA ASN A 37 -6.06 -16.11 -19.18
C ASN A 37 -7.29 -15.22 -18.87
N GLY A 38 -7.17 -13.89 -18.93
CA GLY A 38 -8.33 -13.02 -18.79
C GLY A 38 -8.04 -11.66 -18.19
N LEU A 39 -9.02 -11.15 -17.44
CA LEU A 39 -8.99 -9.83 -16.82
C LEU A 39 -8.97 -9.96 -15.29
N LEU A 40 -7.91 -9.45 -14.67
CA LEU A 40 -7.81 -9.33 -13.22
C LEU A 40 -8.46 -8.02 -12.78
N VAL A 41 -9.36 -8.11 -11.81
CA VAL A 41 -10.01 -6.96 -11.16
C VAL A 41 -9.53 -6.91 -9.72
N LYS A 42 -8.83 -5.84 -9.33
CA LYS A 42 -8.28 -5.69 -7.99
C LYS A 42 -8.66 -4.33 -7.38
N PRO A 43 -8.84 -4.25 -6.05
CA PRO A 43 -9.04 -2.96 -5.40
C PRO A 43 -7.74 -2.16 -5.48
N ASN A 44 -7.83 -0.92 -5.95
CA ASN A 44 -6.74 0.03 -5.95
C ASN A 44 -6.48 0.50 -4.52
N ARG A 45 -5.56 -0.20 -3.85
CA ARG A 45 -5.08 0.13 -2.50
C ARG A 45 -3.76 0.92 -2.52
N ASN A 46 -3.25 1.27 -3.70
CA ASN A 46 -1.89 1.79 -3.87
C ASN A 46 -1.70 3.24 -3.42
N LYS A 47 -2.73 3.93 -2.95
CA LYS A 47 -2.62 5.34 -2.55
C LYS A 47 -1.99 5.58 -1.18
N THR A 48 -1.93 4.59 -0.29
CA THR A 48 -1.46 4.84 1.09
C THR A 48 0.02 5.22 1.16
N ARG A 49 0.84 4.78 0.19
CA ARG A 49 2.28 5.07 0.12
C ARG A 49 2.73 5.65 -1.22
N GLU A 50 1.78 6.15 -2.00
CA GLU A 50 2.08 6.88 -3.23
C GLU A 50 2.94 8.11 -2.87
N GLY A 51 4.07 8.29 -3.54
CA GLY A 51 5.01 9.39 -3.26
C GLY A 51 5.98 9.15 -2.09
N TRP A 52 5.85 8.07 -1.32
CA TRP A 52 6.77 7.82 -0.20
C TRP A 52 8.20 7.60 -0.68
N ALA A 53 8.38 6.85 -1.76
CA ALA A 53 9.71 6.57 -2.29
C ALA A 53 10.41 7.85 -2.75
N GLU A 54 9.71 8.71 -3.50
CA GLU A 54 10.24 10.01 -3.92
C GLU A 54 10.54 10.91 -2.72
N ASN A 55 9.59 11.05 -1.79
CA ASN A 55 9.74 11.92 -0.61
C ASN A 55 10.90 11.47 0.29
N ILE A 56 11.03 10.16 0.55
CA ILE A 56 12.14 9.61 1.34
C ILE A 56 13.47 9.87 0.62
N SER A 57 13.53 9.63 -0.69
CA SER A 57 14.74 9.86 -1.48
C SER A 57 15.14 11.33 -1.47
N GLN A 58 14.17 12.25 -1.57
CA GLN A 58 14.39 13.68 -1.48
C GLN A 58 14.95 14.07 -0.11
N VAL A 59 14.30 13.67 0.98
CA VAL A 59 14.75 13.97 2.35
C VAL A 59 16.16 13.44 2.61
N LEU A 60 16.46 12.21 2.18
CA LEU A 60 17.81 11.63 2.29
C LEU A 60 18.85 12.39 1.46
N SER A 61 18.48 12.88 0.27
CA SER A 61 19.39 13.68 -0.56
C SER A 61 19.68 15.06 0.02
N GLU A 62 18.69 15.71 0.61
CA GLU A 62 18.81 17.02 1.25
C GLU A 62 19.62 16.95 2.55
N ASN A 63 19.50 15.83 3.29
CA ASN A 63 20.15 15.63 4.58
C ASN A 63 21.40 14.73 4.51
N LYS A 64 21.96 14.49 3.32
CA LYS A 64 23.09 13.57 3.11
C LYS A 64 24.32 13.85 3.96
N ASN A 65 24.52 15.10 4.35
CA ASN A 65 25.64 15.55 5.19
C ASN A 65 25.25 15.83 6.65
N ASN A 66 23.96 15.73 6.98
CA ASN A 66 23.50 15.83 8.36
C ASN A 66 23.61 14.44 8.98
N LYS A 67 24.27 14.35 10.13
CA LYS A 67 24.16 13.16 10.96
C LYS A 67 22.81 13.21 11.65
N ASP A 68 21.97 12.21 11.40
CA ASP A 68 20.77 11.95 12.19
C ASP A 68 21.16 11.26 13.50
N ASP A 69 22.07 11.92 14.24
CA ASP A 69 22.41 11.56 15.60
C ASP A 69 21.27 12.08 16.50
N GLY A 70 20.04 11.61 16.26
CA GLY A 70 18.89 11.92 17.09
C GLY A 70 19.08 11.38 18.51
N LEU A 71 18.23 11.87 19.43
CA LEU A 71 18.07 11.49 20.85
C LEU A 71 18.15 9.99 21.20
N LEU A 72 18.18 9.09 20.21
CA LEU A 72 18.33 7.64 20.38
C LEU A 72 19.53 7.25 21.23
N ASN A 73 20.69 7.88 21.05
CA ASN A 73 21.86 7.57 21.89
C ASN A 73 21.65 7.94 23.36
N ASP A 74 20.86 9.00 23.62
CA ASP A 74 20.53 9.48 24.97
C ASP A 74 19.38 8.67 25.59
N MET A 75 18.45 8.17 24.76
CA MET A 75 17.31 7.34 25.18
C MET A 75 17.66 5.87 25.39
N LEU A 76 18.70 5.37 24.72
CA LEU A 76 19.19 3.99 24.80
C LEU A 76 20.46 3.90 25.64
N ASP A 77 20.78 4.95 26.40
CA ASP A 77 21.90 4.92 27.32
C ASP A 77 21.54 4.05 28.54
N ASP A 78 21.86 2.76 28.44
CA ASP A 78 21.68 1.78 29.51
C ASP A 78 22.87 1.81 30.51
N SER A 79 23.64 2.90 30.56
CA SER A 79 24.80 3.05 31.46
C SER A 79 24.42 2.94 32.94
N ASP A 80 23.18 3.26 33.30
CA ASP A 80 22.60 3.15 34.64
C ASP A 80 22.15 1.73 34.99
N LEU A 81 22.02 0.84 34.02
CA LEU A 81 21.62 -0.56 34.20
C LEU A 81 22.81 -1.52 34.37
N GLN A 82 24.05 -1.03 34.38
CA GLN A 82 25.25 -1.89 34.49
C GLN A 82 25.33 -2.70 35.79
N ASP A 83 24.72 -2.21 36.86
CA ASP A 83 24.67 -2.90 38.16
C ASP A 83 23.42 -3.79 38.32
N PHE A 84 22.56 -3.87 37.30
CA PHE A 84 21.36 -4.69 37.34
C PHE A 84 21.72 -6.17 37.31
N LYS A 85 21.29 -6.92 38.34
CA LYS A 85 21.35 -8.39 38.37
C LYS A 85 19.93 -8.94 38.37
N TRP A 86 19.67 -9.83 37.41
CA TRP A 86 18.41 -10.57 37.24
C TRP A 86 18.06 -11.41 38.47
#